data_AF-A0A259CKJ3-F1
#
_entry.id   AF-A0A259CKJ3-F1
#
_cell.length_a   1.000
_cell.length_b   1.000
_cell.length_c   1.000
_cell.angle_alpha   90.00
_cell.angle_beta   90.00
_cell.angle_gamma   90.00
#
_symmetry.space_group_name_H-M   'P 1'
#
loop_
_entity.id
_entity.type
_entity.pdbx_description
1 polymer ?
#
loop_
_entity_poly.entity_id
_entity_poly.type
_entity_poly.pdbx_seq_one_letter_code
_entity_poly.pdbx_strand_id
1 'polypeptide(L)'
;MKTNPGRFFEDYALGEVIAHAVPRTIGAGERALYHALYPARGAVHSSDAFARSVGLAASPLDDLIAFHTVFGKTVPDISLNAVANLGYAEGRWLAPVWPGDTLRSISEVIGLKETSSGATGVVWVRTRGVNQHGVTVLDYVRWVMVQKRRREVVVPVQVPTLAAVVDPGTLVVPPGLDFRRYDFALAGEPHRLGDYQVGEVIDHVDAVTIEEAEHMLATRLWQNTSKVHFDIGQREDGRRLIYGGHVISLARALSFNGLANAPFMVALNAGAHVSPCFAGDTLRAWSEVLDRAETAAP
;
A
#
# COMPACT_ATOMS: atom_id res chain seq x y z
N MET A 1 20.62 22.82 -14.08
CA MET A 1 20.26 22.58 -12.67
C MET A 1 20.56 21.11 -12.34
N LYS A 2 21.13 20.79 -11.17
CA LYS A 2 21.50 19.39 -10.78
C LYS A 2 20.46 18.70 -9.90
N THR A 3 19.47 19.44 -9.40
CA THR A 3 18.35 18.92 -8.58
C THR A 3 17.22 18.39 -9.46
N ASN A 4 16.51 17.37 -8.98
CA ASN A 4 15.30 16.86 -9.62
C ASN A 4 14.06 17.59 -9.07
N PRO A 5 13.33 18.38 -9.87
CA PRO A 5 12.13 19.08 -9.42
C PRO A 5 10.89 18.17 -9.30
N GLY A 6 10.99 16.90 -9.68
CA GLY A 6 9.85 16.04 -9.93
C GLY A 6 9.10 16.46 -11.19
N ARG A 7 8.05 15.69 -11.54
CA ARG A 7 7.22 15.96 -12.72
C ARG A 7 6.00 16.79 -12.35
N PHE A 8 5.59 17.64 -13.29
CA PHE A 8 4.28 18.30 -13.30
C PHE A 8 3.34 17.58 -14.26
N PHE A 9 2.04 17.88 -14.22
CA PHE A 9 1.06 17.16 -15.03
C PHE A 9 1.38 17.15 -16.53
N GLU A 10 1.87 18.26 -17.08
CA GLU A 10 2.22 18.36 -18.50
C GLU A 10 3.56 17.70 -18.88
N ASP A 11 4.28 17.11 -17.91
CA ASP A 11 5.54 16.39 -18.15
C ASP A 11 5.32 14.87 -18.37
N TYR A 12 4.08 14.38 -18.30
CA TYR A 12 3.74 12.96 -18.55
C TYR A 12 3.25 12.74 -19.97
N ALA A 13 3.62 11.60 -20.56
CA ALA A 13 3.07 11.13 -21.83
C ALA A 13 2.33 9.79 -21.64
N LEU A 14 1.21 9.60 -22.35
CA LEU A 14 0.47 8.35 -22.34
C LEU A 14 1.35 7.20 -22.87
N GLY A 15 1.35 6.05 -22.17
CA GLY A 15 2.21 4.90 -22.47
C GLY A 15 3.66 5.06 -22.03
N GLU A 16 4.04 6.18 -21.41
CA GLU A 16 5.38 6.36 -20.89
C GLU A 16 5.66 5.36 -19.76
N VAL A 17 6.80 4.67 -19.84
CA VAL A 17 7.31 3.77 -18.81
C VAL A 17 8.44 4.45 -18.05
N ILE A 18 8.24 4.63 -16.75
CA ILE A 18 9.16 5.29 -15.82
C ILE A 18 9.79 4.22 -14.94
N ALA A 19 11.11 4.04 -15.07
CA ALA A 19 11.90 3.23 -14.16
C ALA A 19 12.32 4.10 -12.96
N HIS A 20 11.86 3.73 -11.76
CA HIS A 20 12.12 4.51 -10.56
C HIS A 20 13.50 4.21 -9.98
N ALA A 21 14.16 5.25 -9.47
CA ALA A 21 15.48 5.14 -8.86
C ALA A 21 15.46 4.41 -7.50
N VAL A 22 16.65 4.06 -7.02
CA VAL A 22 16.90 3.52 -5.67
C VAL A 22 16.23 2.15 -5.45
N PRO A 23 16.73 1.07 -6.08
CA PRO A 23 16.32 -0.29 -5.70
C PRO A 23 16.64 -0.54 -4.22
N ARG A 24 15.78 -1.30 -3.54
CA ARG A 24 15.84 -1.47 -2.08
C ARG A 24 15.78 -2.94 -1.69
N THR A 25 16.89 -3.44 -1.14
CA THR A 25 16.94 -4.72 -0.42
C THR A 25 16.21 -4.58 0.90
N ILE A 26 15.30 -5.49 1.25
CA ILE A 26 14.54 -5.46 2.51
C ILE A 26 14.72 -6.76 3.31
N GLY A 27 14.56 -6.72 4.62
CA GLY A 27 14.85 -7.86 5.50
C GLY A 27 14.33 -7.71 6.93
N ALA A 28 15.02 -8.36 7.87
CA ALA A 28 14.59 -8.44 9.27
C ALA A 28 14.50 -7.07 9.96
N GLY A 29 15.31 -6.09 9.52
CA GLY A 29 15.25 -4.72 10.04
C GLY A 29 13.91 -4.03 9.71
N GLU A 30 13.42 -4.18 8.46
CA GLU A 30 12.12 -3.68 8.06
C GLU A 30 10.98 -4.34 8.83
N ARG A 31 11.06 -5.66 9.08
CA ARG A 31 10.08 -6.36 9.93
C ARG A 31 10.05 -5.78 11.34
N ALA A 32 11.22 -5.66 11.98
CA ALA A 32 11.32 -5.15 13.33
C ALA A 32 10.80 -3.72 13.45
N LEU A 33 11.17 -2.84 12.51
CA LEU A 33 10.69 -1.46 12.49
C LEU A 33 9.19 -1.38 12.18
N TYR A 34 8.67 -2.19 11.27
CA TYR A 34 7.24 -2.23 10.98
C TYR A 34 6.42 -2.64 12.21
N HIS A 35 6.84 -3.69 12.94
CA HIS A 35 6.17 -4.08 14.19
C HIS A 35 6.38 -3.09 15.35
N ALA A 36 7.41 -2.25 15.31
CA ALA A 36 7.59 -1.18 16.28
C ALA A 36 6.69 0.04 15.99
N LEU A 37 6.40 0.28 14.70
CA LEU A 37 5.58 1.41 14.23
C LEU A 37 4.08 1.12 14.25
N TYR A 38 3.70 -0.14 14.15
CA TYR A 38 2.30 -0.57 14.08
C TYR A 38 2.09 -1.71 15.08
N PRO A 39 0.96 -1.78 15.81
CA PRO A 39 0.66 -2.87 16.74
C PRO A 39 0.27 -4.17 16.00
N ALA A 40 0.99 -4.52 14.94
CA ALA A 40 0.74 -5.69 14.11
C ALA A 40 1.10 -6.97 14.87
N ARG A 41 0.17 -7.93 14.88
CA ARG A 41 0.31 -9.20 15.62
C ARG A 41 0.04 -10.46 14.80
N GLY A 42 -0.04 -10.33 13.47
CA GLY A 42 -0.27 -11.47 12.58
C GLY A 42 0.80 -12.55 12.78
N ALA A 43 0.36 -13.76 13.15
CA ALA A 43 1.28 -14.83 13.56
C ALA A 43 2.25 -15.24 12.45
N VAL A 44 1.78 -15.30 11.21
CA VAL A 44 2.60 -15.64 10.03
C VAL A 44 3.73 -14.63 9.81
N HIS A 45 3.50 -13.33 9.97
CA HIS A 45 4.53 -12.28 9.82
C HIS A 45 5.41 -12.10 11.06
N SER A 46 5.00 -12.66 12.19
CA SER A 46 5.71 -12.54 13.48
C SER A 46 6.64 -13.70 13.79
N SER A 47 6.35 -14.91 13.31
CA SER A 47 7.06 -16.13 13.72
C SER A 47 7.41 -17.02 12.54
N ASP A 48 8.71 -17.24 12.33
CA ASP A 48 9.17 -18.23 11.36
C ASP A 48 8.72 -19.66 11.72
N ALA A 49 8.55 -19.96 13.01
CA ALA A 49 8.06 -21.25 13.47
C ALA A 49 6.58 -21.44 13.10
N PHE A 50 5.75 -20.41 13.28
CA PHE A 50 4.34 -20.44 12.90
C PHE A 50 4.18 -20.49 11.37
N ALA A 51 4.95 -19.68 10.64
CA ALA A 51 4.96 -19.72 9.18
C ALA A 51 5.35 -21.11 8.64
N ARG A 52 6.34 -21.77 9.24
CA ARG A 52 6.69 -23.17 8.93
C ARG A 52 5.60 -24.16 9.30
N SER A 53 4.87 -23.96 10.40
CA SER A 53 3.76 -24.85 10.76
C SER A 53 2.59 -24.79 9.78
N VAL A 54 2.48 -23.70 9.01
CA VAL A 54 1.51 -23.56 7.91
C VAL A 54 2.11 -23.79 6.52
N GLY A 55 3.30 -24.41 6.44
CA GLY A 55 3.88 -24.89 5.18
C GLY A 55 4.80 -23.91 4.44
N LEU A 56 5.01 -22.70 4.94
CA LEU A 56 5.99 -21.76 4.37
C LEU A 56 7.43 -22.10 4.79
N ALA A 57 8.42 -21.65 4.02
CA ALA A 57 9.83 -21.86 4.37
C ALA A 57 10.27 -21.08 5.63
N ALA A 58 9.74 -19.87 5.79
CA ALA A 58 9.93 -18.97 6.91
C ALA A 58 8.77 -17.95 6.93
N SER A 59 8.83 -16.97 7.81
CA SER A 59 7.93 -15.83 7.77
C SER A 59 8.33 -14.91 6.60
N PRO A 60 7.42 -14.56 5.67
CA PRO A 60 7.67 -13.52 4.68
C PRO A 60 7.68 -12.14 5.35
N LEU A 61 8.00 -11.09 4.59
CA LEU A 61 7.74 -9.72 5.01
C LEU A 61 6.26 -9.40 4.78
N ASP A 62 5.70 -8.56 5.67
CA ASP A 62 4.29 -8.17 5.60
C ASP A 62 3.96 -7.55 4.23
N ASP A 63 2.77 -7.87 3.71
CA ASP A 63 2.30 -7.43 2.39
C ASP A 63 2.34 -5.90 2.23
N LEU A 64 2.08 -5.16 3.31
CA LEU A 64 2.15 -3.70 3.31
C LEU A 64 3.59 -3.16 3.33
N ILE A 65 4.58 -3.90 3.84
CA ILE A 65 6.00 -3.55 3.66
C ILE A 65 6.35 -3.54 2.17
N ALA A 66 5.91 -4.56 1.42
CA ALA A 66 6.11 -4.62 -0.02
C ALA A 66 5.41 -3.45 -0.72
N PHE A 67 4.14 -3.20 -0.40
CA PHE A 67 3.36 -2.08 -0.95
C PHE A 67 4.01 -0.73 -0.67
N HIS A 68 4.38 -0.43 0.57
CA HIS A 68 4.96 0.86 0.92
C HIS A 68 6.36 1.05 0.32
N THR A 69 7.16 -0.01 0.25
CA THR A 69 8.47 0.04 -0.42
C THR A 69 8.30 0.38 -1.90
N VAL A 70 7.43 -0.34 -2.61
CA VAL A 70 7.17 -0.13 -4.05
C VAL A 70 6.57 1.26 -4.28
N PHE A 71 5.56 1.64 -3.50
CA PHE A 71 4.89 2.94 -3.58
C PHE A 71 5.88 4.09 -3.36
N GLY A 72 6.70 4.00 -2.30
CA GLY A 72 7.68 5.01 -1.94
C GLY A 72 8.67 5.30 -3.06
N LYS A 73 9.04 4.29 -3.86
CA LYS A 73 9.96 4.48 -5.00
C LYS A 73 9.33 5.34 -6.09
N THR A 74 8.01 5.28 -6.25
CA THR A 74 7.31 6.05 -7.28
C THR A 74 7.14 7.52 -6.92
N VAL A 75 7.28 7.90 -5.65
CA VAL A 75 6.92 9.24 -5.18
C VAL A 75 7.72 10.35 -5.87
N PRO A 76 9.06 10.28 -6.00
CA PRO A 76 9.83 11.34 -6.66
C PRO A 76 9.35 11.66 -8.08
N ASP A 77 8.93 10.63 -8.82
CA ASP A 77 8.60 10.75 -10.24
C ASP A 77 7.10 10.94 -10.50
N ILE A 78 6.22 10.40 -9.65
CA ILE A 78 4.77 10.41 -9.86
C ILE A 78 4.05 11.46 -9.02
N SER A 79 4.45 11.63 -7.76
CA SER A 79 3.62 12.35 -6.78
C SER A 79 4.35 13.37 -5.91
N LEU A 80 5.58 13.73 -6.26
CA LEU A 80 6.31 14.79 -5.56
C LEU A 80 5.58 16.14 -5.62
N ASN A 81 4.94 16.43 -6.76
CA ASN A 81 4.13 17.63 -7.00
C ASN A 81 2.62 17.29 -7.05
N ALA A 82 2.22 16.16 -6.47
CA ALA A 82 0.81 15.81 -6.34
C ALA A 82 0.16 16.58 -5.20
N VAL A 83 -1.08 17.02 -5.43
CA VAL A 83 -1.96 17.59 -4.41
C VAL A 83 -2.54 16.48 -3.55
N ALA A 84 -2.98 15.39 -4.18
CA ALA A 84 -3.57 14.25 -3.48
C ALA A 84 -3.47 12.96 -4.31
N ASN A 85 -3.45 11.82 -3.62
CA ASN A 85 -3.76 10.53 -4.23
C ASN A 85 -5.28 10.32 -4.18
N LEU A 86 -5.89 10.13 -5.35
CA LEU A 86 -7.34 10.08 -5.49
C LEU A 86 -7.90 8.67 -5.42
N GLY A 87 -7.08 7.64 -5.68
CA GLY A 87 -7.48 6.26 -5.42
C GLY A 87 -6.47 5.21 -5.86
N TYR A 88 -6.89 3.97 -5.69
CA TYR A 88 -6.18 2.75 -6.05
C TYR A 88 -7.18 1.82 -6.75
N ALA A 89 -6.70 0.94 -7.61
CA ALA A 89 -7.49 -0.14 -8.19
C ALA A 89 -6.58 -1.29 -8.60
N GLU A 90 -7.20 -2.46 -8.78
CA GLU A 90 -6.56 -3.64 -9.39
C GLU A 90 -5.23 -4.06 -8.73
N GLY A 91 -5.08 -3.79 -7.43
CA GLY A 91 -3.87 -4.14 -6.71
C GLY A 91 -3.80 -5.63 -6.43
N ARG A 92 -2.69 -6.27 -6.77
CA ARG A 92 -2.48 -7.71 -6.66
C ARG A 92 -1.09 -8.01 -6.11
N TRP A 93 -1.04 -8.75 -5.02
CA TRP A 93 0.20 -9.37 -4.55
C TRP A 93 0.39 -10.68 -5.31
N LEU A 94 1.50 -10.78 -6.05
CA LEU A 94 1.75 -11.85 -7.02
C LEU A 94 2.81 -12.84 -6.55
N ALA A 95 3.64 -12.45 -5.59
CA ALA A 95 4.60 -13.32 -4.93
C ALA A 95 4.94 -12.79 -3.53
N PRO A 96 5.15 -13.68 -2.54
CA PRO A 96 5.66 -13.28 -1.23
C PRO A 96 7.01 -12.59 -1.35
N VAL A 97 7.26 -11.58 -0.53
CA VAL A 97 8.58 -10.94 -0.45
C VAL A 97 9.32 -11.48 0.77
N TRP A 98 10.53 -11.98 0.53
CA TRP A 98 11.35 -12.63 1.55
C TRP A 98 12.44 -11.69 2.08
N PRO A 99 12.89 -11.87 3.33
CA PRO A 99 14.09 -11.19 3.80
C PRO A 99 15.29 -11.47 2.88
N GLY A 100 15.93 -10.40 2.39
CA GLY A 100 17.01 -10.44 1.41
C GLY A 100 16.58 -10.06 -0.02
N ASP A 101 15.27 -10.02 -0.31
CA ASP A 101 14.79 -9.58 -1.62
C ASP A 101 15.07 -8.10 -1.86
N THR A 102 15.40 -7.77 -3.11
CA THR A 102 15.64 -6.40 -3.57
C THR A 102 14.55 -5.96 -4.53
N LEU A 103 13.75 -4.99 -4.11
CA LEU A 103 12.62 -4.48 -4.88
C LEU A 103 13.01 -3.23 -5.69
N ARG A 104 12.52 -3.17 -6.92
CA ARG A 104 12.50 -1.96 -7.76
C ARG A 104 11.08 -1.72 -8.27
N SER A 105 10.76 -0.47 -8.60
CA SER A 105 9.45 -0.08 -9.10
C SER A 105 9.52 0.43 -10.54
N ILE A 106 8.48 0.15 -11.31
CA ILE A 106 8.28 0.67 -12.66
C ILE A 106 6.83 1.12 -12.77
N SER A 107 6.58 2.34 -13.26
CA SER A 107 5.23 2.83 -13.53
C SER A 107 5.02 3.07 -15.02
N GLU A 108 3.86 2.68 -15.54
CA GLU A 108 3.37 3.04 -16.87
C GLU A 108 2.24 4.06 -16.74
N VAL A 109 2.30 5.16 -17.47
CA VAL A 109 1.22 6.16 -17.55
C VAL A 109 0.11 5.61 -18.44
N ILE A 110 -1.03 5.26 -17.84
CA ILE A 110 -2.17 4.64 -18.52
C ILE A 110 -3.36 5.59 -18.70
N GLY A 111 -3.26 6.81 -18.17
CA GLY A 111 -4.30 7.82 -18.30
C GLY A 111 -3.84 9.21 -17.88
N LEU A 112 -4.39 10.21 -18.56
CA LEU A 112 -4.16 11.63 -18.33
C LEU A 112 -5.48 12.38 -18.55
N LYS A 113 -5.86 13.23 -17.60
CA LYS A 113 -7.03 14.09 -17.75
C LYS A 113 -6.83 15.39 -17.00
N GLU A 114 -6.82 16.50 -17.73
CA GLU A 114 -6.78 17.81 -17.11
C GLU A 114 -8.09 18.12 -16.35
N THR A 115 -7.98 18.82 -15.23
CA THR A 115 -9.16 19.29 -14.49
C THR A 115 -9.79 20.50 -15.18
N SER A 116 -11.06 20.77 -14.90
CA SER A 116 -11.78 21.91 -15.49
C SER A 116 -11.13 23.27 -15.18
N SER A 117 -10.39 23.39 -14.08
CA SER A 117 -9.68 24.63 -13.71
C SER A 117 -8.45 24.91 -14.58
N GLY A 118 -7.91 23.88 -15.25
CA GLY A 118 -6.65 23.94 -15.98
C GLY A 118 -5.40 24.19 -15.11
N ALA A 119 -5.53 24.15 -13.77
CA ALA A 119 -4.41 24.34 -12.85
C ALA A 119 -3.76 23.01 -12.43
N THR A 120 -4.49 21.91 -12.53
CA THR A 120 -4.05 20.55 -12.20
C THR A 120 -4.59 19.54 -13.22
N GLY A 121 -4.01 18.34 -13.22
CA GLY A 121 -4.55 17.21 -13.96
C GLY A 121 -4.39 15.90 -13.19
N VAL A 122 -5.16 14.89 -13.57
CA VAL A 122 -5.12 13.57 -12.98
C VAL A 122 -4.27 12.65 -13.86
N VAL A 123 -3.33 11.96 -13.23
CA VAL A 123 -2.46 10.97 -13.87
C VAL A 123 -2.80 9.60 -13.30
N TRP A 124 -3.09 8.64 -14.17
CA TRP A 124 -3.25 7.24 -13.80
C TRP A 124 -1.98 6.49 -14.16
N VAL A 125 -1.46 5.73 -13.20
CA VAL A 125 -0.28 4.88 -13.42
C VAL A 125 -0.55 3.44 -12.99
N ARG A 126 -0.13 2.49 -13.82
CA ARG A 126 0.05 1.08 -13.40
C ARG A 126 1.47 0.92 -12.90
N THR A 127 1.62 0.50 -11.65
CA THR A 127 2.92 0.32 -11.00
C THR A 127 3.18 -1.15 -10.74
N ARG A 128 4.37 -1.61 -11.12
CA ARG A 128 4.88 -2.94 -10.81
C ARG A 128 6.08 -2.86 -9.87
N GLY A 129 6.02 -3.61 -8.79
CA GLY A 129 7.16 -3.96 -7.95
C GLY A 129 7.79 -5.26 -8.43
N VAL A 130 9.10 -5.25 -8.68
CA VAL A 130 9.83 -6.40 -9.22
C VAL A 130 11.04 -6.69 -8.35
N ASN A 131 11.30 -7.97 -8.05
CA ASN A 131 12.46 -8.38 -7.26
C ASN A 131 13.75 -8.54 -8.12
N GLN A 132 14.86 -8.93 -7.50
CA GLN A 132 16.17 -9.16 -8.15
C GLN A 132 16.15 -10.26 -9.21
N HIS A 133 15.16 -11.17 -9.17
CA HIS A 133 15.00 -12.27 -10.12
C HIS A 133 14.08 -11.92 -11.30
N GLY A 134 13.59 -10.68 -11.37
CA GLY A 134 12.64 -10.26 -12.40
C GLY A 134 11.19 -10.68 -12.13
N VAL A 135 10.89 -11.25 -10.96
CA VAL A 135 9.53 -11.64 -10.57
C VAL A 135 8.76 -10.40 -10.12
N THR A 136 7.58 -10.18 -10.70
CA THR A 136 6.66 -9.15 -10.20
C THR A 136 6.05 -9.63 -8.89
N VAL A 137 6.25 -8.88 -7.81
CA VAL A 137 5.73 -9.18 -6.47
C VAL A 137 4.42 -8.44 -6.19
N LEU A 138 4.23 -7.28 -6.84
CA LEU A 138 3.08 -6.41 -6.67
C LEU A 138 2.77 -5.69 -7.98
N ASP A 139 1.49 -5.63 -8.37
CA ASP A 139 0.99 -4.82 -9.49
C ASP A 139 -0.24 -4.06 -9.00
N TYR A 140 -0.34 -2.75 -9.24
CA TYR A 140 -1.53 -1.98 -8.90
C TYR A 140 -1.68 -0.74 -9.78
N VAL A 141 -2.91 -0.24 -9.90
CA VAL A 141 -3.19 1.07 -10.48
C VAL A 141 -3.42 2.08 -9.35
N ARG A 142 -2.87 3.29 -9.51
CA ARG A 142 -3.27 4.45 -8.70
C ARG A 142 -3.43 5.68 -9.57
N TRP A 143 -4.17 6.66 -9.08
CA TRP A 143 -4.25 7.96 -9.74
C TRP A 143 -4.11 9.12 -8.77
N VAL A 144 -3.42 10.15 -9.24
CA VAL A 144 -3.00 11.30 -8.45
C VAL A 144 -3.40 12.60 -9.16
N MET A 145 -3.80 13.60 -8.39
CA MET A 145 -3.96 14.96 -8.88
C MET A 145 -2.62 15.68 -8.80
N VAL A 146 -2.07 16.11 -9.94
CA VAL A 146 -0.75 16.74 -10.05
C VAL A 146 -0.91 18.18 -10.55
N GLN A 147 -0.10 19.08 -10.00
CA GLN A 147 -0.10 20.48 -10.43
C GLN A 147 0.44 20.64 -11.85
N LYS A 148 -0.09 21.63 -12.59
CA LYS A 148 0.54 22.12 -13.82
C LYS A 148 1.50 23.26 -13.49
N ARG A 149 2.65 23.28 -14.15
CA ARG A 149 3.57 24.44 -14.12
C ARG A 149 3.27 25.40 -15.26
N ARG A 150 2.84 24.87 -16.40
CA ARG A 150 2.50 25.57 -17.65
C ARG A 150 1.06 25.27 -18.02
N ARG A 151 0.16 26.21 -17.75
CA ARG A 151 -1.28 26.02 -17.97
C ARG A 151 -1.65 25.92 -19.44
N GLU A 152 -0.86 26.55 -20.31
CA GLU A 152 -1.05 26.62 -21.76
C GLU A 152 -0.78 25.29 -22.49
N VAL A 153 -0.06 24.34 -21.86
CA VAL A 153 0.25 23.05 -22.50
C VAL A 153 -0.97 22.14 -22.44
N VAL A 154 -1.48 21.74 -23.62
CA VAL A 154 -2.59 20.80 -23.75
C VAL A 154 -2.06 19.37 -23.73
N VAL A 155 -2.64 18.52 -22.88
CA VAL A 155 -2.29 17.10 -22.77
C VAL A 155 -3.45 16.26 -23.31
N PRO A 156 -3.20 15.26 -24.18
CA PRO A 156 -4.25 14.36 -24.66
C PRO A 156 -5.00 13.67 -23.52
N VAL A 157 -6.33 13.63 -23.62
CA VAL A 157 -7.18 13.03 -22.59
C VAL A 157 -7.35 11.54 -22.85
N GLN A 158 -7.05 10.73 -21.83
CA GLN A 158 -7.34 9.31 -21.77
C GLN A 158 -7.68 8.96 -20.33
N VAL A 159 -8.86 8.39 -20.09
CA VAL A 159 -9.25 7.87 -18.77
C VAL A 159 -9.38 6.35 -18.90
N PRO A 160 -8.58 5.55 -18.18
CA PRO A 160 -8.67 4.11 -18.26
C PRO A 160 -9.97 3.63 -17.61
N THR A 161 -10.55 2.57 -18.16
CA THR A 161 -11.55 1.77 -17.46
C THR A 161 -10.82 0.84 -16.49
N LEU A 162 -11.22 0.85 -15.22
CA LEU A 162 -10.62 0.03 -14.16
C LEU A 162 -11.67 -0.91 -13.60
N ALA A 163 -11.27 -2.13 -13.27
CA ALA A 163 -12.13 -3.08 -12.57
C ALA A 163 -12.46 -2.57 -11.16
N ALA A 164 -13.72 -2.71 -10.75
CA ALA A 164 -14.16 -2.32 -9.41
C ALA A 164 -13.64 -3.27 -8.31
N VAL A 165 -13.42 -4.54 -8.68
CA VAL A 165 -12.95 -5.61 -7.81
C VAL A 165 -11.92 -6.42 -8.59
N VAL A 166 -10.85 -6.84 -7.92
CA VAL A 166 -9.89 -7.80 -8.47
C VAL A 166 -10.59 -9.16 -8.60
N ASP A 167 -10.56 -9.74 -9.80
CA ASP A 167 -11.13 -11.06 -10.05
C ASP A 167 -10.51 -12.11 -9.10
N PRO A 168 -11.31 -12.76 -8.23
CA PRO A 168 -10.84 -13.79 -7.32
C PRO A 168 -10.09 -14.94 -8.01
N GLY A 169 -10.45 -15.28 -9.25
CA GLY A 169 -9.77 -16.31 -10.04
C GLY A 169 -8.33 -15.95 -10.43
N THR A 170 -7.92 -14.70 -10.22
CA THR A 170 -6.57 -14.20 -10.51
C THR A 170 -5.72 -13.97 -9.27
N LEU A 171 -6.26 -14.22 -8.08
CA LEU A 171 -5.54 -14.07 -6.81
C LEU A 171 -4.44 -15.12 -6.70
N VAL A 172 -3.29 -14.71 -6.17
CA VAL A 172 -2.17 -15.62 -5.90
C VAL A 172 -2.12 -15.85 -4.40
N VAL A 173 -2.24 -17.11 -4.03
CA VAL A 173 -2.02 -17.58 -2.65
C VAL A 173 -0.58 -18.11 -2.57
N PRO A 174 0.19 -17.80 -1.51
CA PRO A 174 1.55 -18.30 -1.36
C PRO A 174 1.62 -19.83 -1.53
N PRO A 175 2.53 -20.36 -2.37
CA PRO A 175 2.60 -21.80 -2.60
C PRO A 175 3.07 -22.52 -1.34
N GLY A 176 2.55 -23.74 -1.14
CA GLY A 176 2.94 -24.60 -0.02
C GLY A 176 2.17 -24.41 1.27
N LEU A 177 1.20 -23.49 1.32
CA LEU A 177 0.34 -23.31 2.49
C LEU A 177 -0.42 -24.60 2.83
N ASP A 178 -0.44 -24.94 4.12
CA ASP A 178 -1.15 -26.10 4.69
C ASP A 178 -1.69 -25.77 6.09
N PHE A 179 -3.01 -25.58 6.17
CA PHE A 179 -3.68 -25.22 7.42
C PHE A 179 -4.26 -26.41 8.21
N ARG A 180 -3.94 -27.67 7.84
CA ARG A 180 -4.51 -28.86 8.52
C ARG A 180 -4.15 -28.96 10.01
N ARG A 181 -3.05 -28.35 10.43
CA ARG A 181 -2.57 -28.33 11.83
C ARG A 181 -2.52 -26.91 12.40
N TYR A 182 -3.39 -26.03 11.91
CA TYR A 182 -3.42 -24.63 12.32
C TYR A 182 -3.72 -24.47 13.81
N ASP A 183 -2.85 -23.77 14.53
CA ASP A 183 -2.99 -23.50 15.95
C ASP A 183 -3.71 -22.16 16.17
N PHE A 184 -5.01 -22.24 16.44
CA PHE A 184 -5.87 -21.09 16.68
C PHE A 184 -5.47 -20.29 17.94
N ALA A 185 -4.88 -20.95 18.94
CA ALA A 185 -4.44 -20.28 20.15
C ALA A 185 -3.22 -19.39 19.87
N LEU A 186 -2.27 -19.88 19.05
CA LEU A 186 -1.13 -19.07 18.61
C LEU A 186 -1.50 -18.04 17.54
N ALA A 187 -2.52 -18.31 16.73
CA ALA A 187 -2.99 -17.38 15.70
C ALA A 187 -3.73 -16.17 16.29
N GLY A 188 -4.41 -16.35 17.43
CA GLY A 188 -5.01 -15.28 18.22
C GLY A 188 -6.54 -15.29 18.28
N GLU A 189 -7.21 -16.12 17.47
CA GLU A 189 -8.67 -16.28 17.52
C GLU A 189 -9.12 -17.64 16.95
N PRO A 190 -10.32 -18.13 17.30
CA PRO A 190 -10.86 -19.40 16.78
C PRO A 190 -11.55 -19.30 15.41
N HIS A 191 -11.90 -18.08 14.96
CA HIS A 191 -12.76 -17.83 13.80
C HIS A 191 -12.06 -18.11 12.47
N ARG A 192 -12.74 -18.78 11.55
CA ARG A 192 -12.29 -19.09 10.18
C ARG A 192 -13.19 -18.38 9.17
N LEU A 193 -12.85 -18.49 7.88
CA LEU A 193 -13.67 -17.95 6.79
C LEU A 193 -15.16 -18.30 6.91
N GLY A 194 -15.49 -19.50 7.37
CA GLY A 194 -16.88 -19.96 7.56
C GLY A 194 -17.65 -19.23 8.66
N ASP A 195 -16.97 -18.66 9.64
CA ASP A 195 -17.57 -18.01 10.82
C ASP A 195 -17.97 -16.55 10.57
N TYR A 196 -17.34 -15.89 9.60
CA TYR A 196 -17.73 -14.55 9.17
C TYR A 196 -19.08 -14.57 8.45
N GLN A 197 -19.76 -13.43 8.29
CA GLN A 197 -21.01 -13.28 7.52
C GLN A 197 -20.91 -12.12 6.52
N VAL A 198 -21.43 -12.29 5.29
CA VAL A 198 -21.45 -11.15 4.35
C VAL A 198 -22.39 -10.08 4.92
N GLY A 199 -21.94 -8.82 4.95
CA GLY A 199 -22.59 -7.69 5.61
C GLY A 199 -22.32 -7.59 7.11
N GLU A 200 -21.55 -8.51 7.70
CA GLU A 200 -21.11 -8.40 9.09
C GLU A 200 -20.18 -7.21 9.26
N VAL A 201 -20.43 -6.40 10.29
CA VAL A 201 -19.59 -5.28 10.70
C VAL A 201 -18.84 -5.65 11.98
N ILE A 202 -17.52 -5.48 11.94
CA ILE A 202 -16.60 -5.79 13.03
C ILE A 202 -15.98 -4.48 13.49
N ASP A 203 -16.33 -4.04 14.70
CA ASP A 203 -15.61 -2.95 15.38
C ASP A 203 -14.33 -3.53 16.00
N HIS A 204 -13.17 -2.99 15.61
CA HIS A 204 -11.88 -3.47 16.11
C HIS A 204 -11.51 -2.92 17.49
N VAL A 205 -12.33 -2.02 18.04
CA VAL A 205 -12.32 -1.49 19.43
C VAL A 205 -11.11 -0.61 19.77
N ASP A 206 -9.91 -1.13 19.53
CA ASP A 206 -8.64 -0.51 19.85
C ASP A 206 -8.44 0.82 19.12
N ALA A 207 -7.63 1.69 19.73
CA ALA A 207 -7.36 3.02 19.23
C ALA A 207 -5.89 3.39 19.43
N VAL A 208 -5.28 4.07 18.44
CA VAL A 208 -3.88 4.50 18.49
C VAL A 208 -3.78 5.97 18.12
N THR A 209 -3.20 6.77 19.02
CA THR A 209 -2.89 8.18 18.77
C THR A 209 -1.58 8.30 18.02
N ILE A 210 -1.58 9.08 16.93
CA ILE A 210 -0.42 9.20 16.07
C ILE A 210 0.53 10.29 16.54
N GLU A 211 1.82 9.98 16.57
CA GLU A 211 2.88 10.93 16.89
C GLU A 211 3.64 11.40 15.63
N GLU A 212 4.25 12.59 15.71
CA GLU A 212 5.03 13.13 14.57
C GLU A 212 6.23 12.25 14.21
N ALA A 213 6.89 11.70 15.22
CA ALA A 213 8.09 10.89 15.01
C ALA A 213 7.78 9.58 14.28
N GLU A 214 6.69 8.89 14.64
CA GLU A 214 6.39 7.56 14.09
C GLU A 214 6.06 7.60 12.61
N HIS A 215 5.18 8.50 12.16
CA HIS A 215 4.79 8.53 10.74
C HIS A 215 5.96 8.99 9.85
N MET A 216 6.79 9.91 10.35
CA MET A 216 8.00 10.34 9.65
C MET A 216 9.02 9.20 9.55
N LEU A 217 9.22 8.41 10.62
CA LEU A 217 10.09 7.23 10.62
C LEU A 217 9.58 6.18 9.63
N ALA A 218 8.28 5.87 9.65
CA ALA A 218 7.65 4.98 8.68
C ALA A 218 7.89 5.48 7.25
N THR A 219 7.59 6.76 6.98
CA THR A 219 7.74 7.35 5.64
C THR A 219 9.20 7.32 5.14
N ARG A 220 10.17 7.54 6.04
CA ARG A 220 11.61 7.40 5.76
C ARG A 220 12.01 5.96 5.48
N LEU A 221 11.46 4.99 6.20
CA LEU A 221 11.72 3.56 5.99
C LEU A 221 11.39 3.14 4.56
N TRP A 222 10.30 3.69 4.01
CA TRP A 222 9.85 3.49 2.63
C TRP A 222 10.63 4.31 1.59
N GLN A 223 11.50 5.21 2.06
CA GLN A 223 12.15 6.28 1.29
C GLN A 223 11.16 7.03 0.40
N ASN A 224 9.96 7.29 0.94
CA ASN A 224 8.99 8.20 0.37
C ASN A 224 9.45 9.63 0.70
N THR A 225 9.58 10.47 -0.33
CA THR A 225 10.14 11.83 -0.22
C THR A 225 9.11 12.94 -0.38
N SER A 226 7.82 12.62 -0.26
CA SER A 226 6.77 13.63 -0.33
C SER A 226 6.94 14.65 0.79
N LYS A 227 7.04 15.92 0.42
CA LYS A 227 7.48 16.99 1.33
C LYS A 227 6.48 17.25 2.46
N VAL A 228 5.19 17.05 2.19
CA VAL A 228 4.10 17.30 3.16
C VAL A 228 4.19 16.44 4.42
N HIS A 229 4.94 15.33 4.38
CA HIS A 229 5.16 14.46 5.55
C HIS A 229 6.29 14.96 6.46
N PHE A 230 7.13 15.89 6.00
CA PHE A 230 8.37 16.25 6.69
C PHE A 230 8.52 17.74 6.98
N ASP A 231 7.96 18.59 6.13
CA ASP A 231 8.15 20.02 6.16
C ASP A 231 6.83 20.74 6.43
N ILE A 232 6.77 21.44 7.57
CA ILE A 232 5.61 22.23 8.00
C ILE A 232 5.28 23.38 7.06
N GLY A 233 6.25 23.87 6.27
CA GLY A 233 6.06 24.95 5.31
C GLY A 233 5.32 24.55 4.03
N GLN A 234 5.01 23.26 3.86
CA GLN A 234 4.31 22.77 2.67
C GLN A 234 2.80 22.99 2.69
N ARG A 235 2.24 23.39 3.85
CA ARG A 235 0.82 23.61 4.05
C ARG A 235 0.57 24.93 4.78
N GLU A 236 -0.55 25.57 4.47
CA GLU A 236 -0.96 26.84 5.08
C GLU A 236 -1.26 26.71 6.58
N ASP A 237 -1.69 25.51 7.01
CA ASP A 237 -2.00 25.20 8.41
C ASP A 237 -0.77 24.91 9.28
N GLY A 238 0.44 24.89 8.71
CA GLY A 238 1.69 24.65 9.43
C GLY A 238 1.82 23.23 10.01
N ARG A 239 0.96 22.28 9.61
CA ARG A 239 0.99 20.89 10.09
C ARG A 239 1.56 19.97 9.01
N ARG A 240 2.27 18.92 9.43
CA ARG A 240 2.65 17.82 8.53
C ARG A 240 1.44 16.94 8.28
N LEU A 241 1.24 16.56 7.02
CA LEU A 241 0.21 15.60 6.66
C LEU A 241 0.77 14.20 6.86
N ILE A 242 0.05 13.32 7.55
CA ILE A 242 0.45 11.90 7.68
C ILE A 242 0.33 11.20 6.33
N TYR A 243 1.31 10.36 6.02
CA TYR A 243 1.24 9.49 4.85
C TYR A 243 0.01 8.57 4.93
N GLY A 244 -0.90 8.66 3.96
CA GLY A 244 -2.11 7.84 3.96
C GLY A 244 -1.86 6.33 4.04
N GLY A 245 -0.72 5.83 3.55
CA GLY A 245 -0.36 4.41 3.75
C GLY A 245 -0.05 4.04 5.20
N HIS A 246 0.38 5.00 6.02
CA HIS A 246 0.54 4.80 7.47
C HIS A 246 -0.82 4.54 8.13
N VAL A 247 -1.88 5.26 7.71
CA VAL A 247 -3.26 5.01 8.14
C VAL A 247 -3.74 3.62 7.71
N ILE A 248 -3.42 3.19 6.48
CA ILE A 248 -3.73 1.83 5.99
C ILE A 248 -3.06 0.77 6.88
N SER A 249 -1.77 0.93 7.20
CA SER A 249 -1.04 0.01 8.08
C SER A 249 -1.60 -0.03 9.49
N LEU A 250 -1.98 1.11 10.07
CA LEU A 250 -2.63 1.16 11.38
C LEU A 250 -3.99 0.47 11.37
N ALA A 251 -4.83 0.76 10.39
CA ALA A 251 -6.13 0.09 10.24
C ALA A 251 -5.96 -1.43 10.09
N ARG A 252 -4.99 -1.88 9.29
CA ARG A 252 -4.65 -3.30 9.14
C ARG A 252 -4.17 -3.92 10.46
N ALA A 253 -3.30 -3.24 11.21
CA ALA A 253 -2.84 -3.73 12.49
C ALA A 253 -3.99 -3.84 13.52
N LEU A 254 -4.85 -2.83 13.59
CA LEU A 254 -6.05 -2.82 14.44
C LEU A 254 -7.03 -3.93 14.04
N SER A 255 -7.16 -4.21 12.74
CA SER A 255 -8.05 -5.27 12.25
C SER A 255 -7.77 -6.66 12.80
N PHE A 256 -6.57 -6.90 13.35
CA PHE A 256 -6.24 -8.15 14.03
C PHE A 256 -7.29 -8.51 15.10
N ASN A 257 -7.86 -7.53 15.79
CA ASN A 257 -8.97 -7.76 16.70
C ASN A 257 -10.27 -8.03 15.89
N GLY A 258 -10.54 -9.30 15.63
CA GLY A 258 -11.68 -9.78 14.85
C GLY A 258 -11.35 -10.31 13.45
N LEU A 259 -10.11 -10.13 12.96
CA LEU A 259 -9.61 -10.70 11.69
C LEU A 259 -8.19 -11.28 11.84
N ALA A 260 -7.84 -11.82 13.00
CA ALA A 260 -6.52 -12.42 13.28
C ALA A 260 -6.16 -13.56 12.31
N ASN A 261 -7.16 -14.32 11.84
CA ASN A 261 -7.00 -15.43 10.90
C ASN A 261 -7.11 -15.02 9.42
N ALA A 262 -7.01 -13.74 9.11
CA ALA A 262 -6.81 -13.23 7.75
C ALA A 262 -5.33 -12.80 7.58
N PRO A 263 -4.34 -13.72 7.46
CA PRO A 263 -2.93 -13.39 7.56
C PRO A 263 -2.36 -12.58 6.37
N PHE A 264 -2.91 -12.77 5.17
CA PHE A 264 -2.37 -12.18 3.94
C PHE A 264 -3.33 -11.17 3.31
N MET A 265 -2.76 -10.11 2.72
CA MET A 265 -3.44 -9.26 1.75
C MET A 265 -3.08 -9.74 0.33
N VAL A 266 -4.06 -10.28 -0.37
CA VAL A 266 -3.85 -10.79 -1.76
C VAL A 266 -4.31 -9.80 -2.83
N ALA A 267 -5.15 -8.84 -2.46
CA ALA A 267 -5.66 -7.82 -3.37
C ALA A 267 -5.98 -6.48 -2.69
N LEU A 268 -5.98 -5.42 -3.50
CA LEU A 268 -6.43 -4.07 -3.16
C LEU A 268 -7.42 -3.63 -4.25
N ASN A 269 -8.72 -3.78 -3.96
CA ASN A 269 -9.80 -3.44 -4.88
C ASN A 269 -9.91 -1.92 -5.10
N ALA A 270 -9.90 -1.16 -4.00
CA ALA A 270 -10.00 0.28 -3.99
C ALA A 270 -9.41 0.86 -2.70
N GLY A 271 -9.23 2.18 -2.66
CA GLY A 271 -8.91 2.90 -1.44
C GLY A 271 -9.00 4.41 -1.63
N ALA A 272 -9.52 5.12 -0.63
CA ALA A 272 -9.67 6.56 -0.66
C ALA A 272 -9.18 7.18 0.64
N HIS A 273 -8.34 8.22 0.54
CA HIS A 273 -7.93 9.04 1.67
C HIS A 273 -8.93 10.18 1.83
N VAL A 274 -10.05 9.91 2.49
CA VAL A 274 -11.24 10.79 2.51
C VAL A 274 -11.05 12.07 3.32
N SER A 275 -10.07 12.12 4.22
CA SER A 275 -9.74 13.28 5.03
C SER A 275 -8.26 13.27 5.40
N PRO A 276 -7.64 14.45 5.60
CA PRO A 276 -6.27 14.51 6.08
C PRO A 276 -6.18 13.96 7.51
N CYS A 277 -5.05 13.32 7.80
CA CYS A 277 -4.72 12.84 9.14
C CYS A 277 -3.43 13.52 9.60
N PHE A 278 -3.37 13.83 10.88
CA PHE A 278 -2.29 14.60 11.49
C PHE A 278 -1.86 13.99 12.83
N ALA A 279 -0.66 14.34 13.28
CA ALA A 279 -0.25 13.95 14.62
C ALA A 279 -1.18 14.54 15.69
N GLY A 280 -1.41 13.76 16.75
CA GLY A 280 -2.42 13.99 17.77
C GLY A 280 -3.79 13.39 17.44
N ASP A 281 -4.06 13.01 16.19
CA ASP A 281 -5.29 12.29 15.84
C ASP A 281 -5.23 10.86 16.39
N THR A 282 -6.36 10.37 16.90
CA THR A 282 -6.51 9.00 17.39
C THR A 282 -7.30 8.17 16.38
N LEU A 283 -6.63 7.21 15.74
CA LEU A 283 -7.26 6.30 14.80
C LEU A 283 -7.96 5.15 15.51
N ARG A 284 -9.12 4.80 14.97
CA ARG A 284 -9.90 3.59 15.24
C ARG A 284 -10.21 2.94 13.89
N ALA A 285 -10.54 1.65 13.90
CA ALA A 285 -10.90 0.94 12.68
C ALA A 285 -12.12 0.03 12.92
N TRP A 286 -12.89 -0.15 11.86
CA TRP A 286 -13.91 -1.19 11.75
C TRP A 286 -13.83 -1.77 10.33
N SER A 287 -14.34 -2.99 10.16
CA SER A 287 -14.40 -3.66 8.86
C SER A 287 -15.81 -4.17 8.58
N GLU A 288 -16.17 -4.27 7.30
CA GLU A 288 -17.35 -5.00 6.85
C GLU A 288 -16.92 -6.11 5.89
N VAL A 289 -17.50 -7.29 6.09
CA VAL A 289 -17.29 -8.43 5.19
C VAL A 289 -18.17 -8.23 3.96
N LEU A 290 -17.60 -7.65 2.90
CA LEU A 290 -18.36 -7.30 1.70
C LEU A 290 -18.73 -8.51 0.83
N ASP A 291 -17.88 -9.52 0.80
CA ASP A 291 -18.07 -10.71 -0.04
C ASP A 291 -17.19 -11.88 0.44
N ARG A 292 -17.41 -13.07 -0.13
CA ARG A 292 -16.51 -14.22 -0.03
C ARG A 292 -16.30 -14.86 -1.39
N ALA A 293 -15.06 -15.22 -1.67
CA ALA A 293 -14.71 -15.98 -2.85
C ALA A 293 -14.02 -17.28 -2.46
N GLU A 294 -14.39 -18.36 -3.12
CA GLU A 294 -13.65 -19.62 -3.01
C GLU A 294 -12.33 -19.52 -3.78
N THR A 295 -11.24 -19.96 -3.15
CA THR A 295 -9.92 -20.06 -3.77
C THR A 295 -9.56 -21.52 -4.01
N ALA A 296 -8.73 -21.79 -5.02
CA ALA A 296 -8.34 -23.16 -5.38
C ALA A 296 -7.51 -23.89 -4.32
N ALA A 297 -6.95 -23.17 -3.34
CA ALA A 297 -6.22 -23.71 -2.20
C ALA A 297 -6.80 -23.10 -0.90
N PRO A 298 -7.16 -23.94 0.10
CA PRO A 298 -7.49 -23.47 1.44
C PRO A 298 -6.24 -23.06 2.20
#